data_AF-A0A392QLI2-F1
#
_entry.id   AF-A0A392QLI2-F1
#
_cell.length_a   1.000
_cell.length_b   1.000
_cell.length_c   1.000
_cell.angle_alpha   90.00
_cell.angle_beta   90.00
_cell.angle_gamma   90.00
#
_symmetry.space_group_name_H-M   'P 1'
#
loop_
_entity.id
_entity.type
_entity.pdbx_description
1 polymer ?
#
loop_
_entity_poly.entity_id
_entity_poly.type
_entity_poly.pdbx_seq_one_letter_code
_entity_poly.pdbx_strand_id
1 'polypeptide(L)'
;MWDSSEVEVWSSTSREHVLWCHGRFLKSDEEFFLANVYAPCEQGVTQTLWDSLSGRIQLLNGERVCVCGDFNAVRSIEERRSSREGPRSSDHIPFN
;
A
#
# COMPACT_ATOMS: atom_id res chain seq x y z
N MET A 1 5.12 5.25 -16.26
CA MET A 1 4.01 5.52 -17.20
C MET A 1 3.44 4.17 -17.60
N TRP A 2 2.11 4.06 -17.66
CA TRP A 2 1.42 2.82 -18.06
C TRP A 2 1.56 2.58 -19.56
N ASP A 3 1.65 1.32 -19.98
CA ASP A 3 1.56 0.95 -21.39
C ASP A 3 0.09 0.97 -21.82
N SER A 4 -0.28 1.97 -22.64
CA SER A 4 -1.65 2.16 -23.11
C SER A 4 -2.14 1.07 -24.08
N SER A 5 -1.25 0.18 -24.55
CA SER A 5 -1.64 -1.00 -25.32
C SER A 5 -2.04 -2.19 -24.44
N GLU A 6 -1.71 -2.16 -23.14
CA GLU A 6 -2.00 -3.24 -22.19
C GLU A 6 -3.04 -2.81 -21.15
N VAL A 7 -3.01 -1.55 -20.72
CA VAL A 7 -3.79 -1.03 -19.59
C VAL A 7 -4.44 0.31 -19.93
N GLU A 8 -5.72 0.43 -19.60
CA GLU A 8 -6.43 1.71 -19.55
C GLU A 8 -6.56 2.14 -18.09
N VAL A 9 -6.16 3.38 -17.77
CA VAL A 9 -6.30 3.96 -16.43
C VAL A 9 -7.40 5.01 -16.46
N TRP A 10 -8.46 4.78 -15.70
CA TRP A 10 -9.64 5.65 -15.68
C TRP A 10 -9.53 6.76 -14.64
N SER A 11 -8.95 6.48 -13.48
CA SER A 11 -8.77 7.48 -12.44
C SER A 11 -7.50 7.25 -11.63
N SER A 12 -6.94 8.35 -11.12
CA SER A 12 -5.87 8.33 -10.14
C SER A 12 -6.16 9.34 -9.03
N THR A 13 -5.75 9.02 -7.80
CA THR A 13 -5.90 9.89 -6.65
C THR A 13 -4.63 9.80 -5.81
N SER A 14 -4.03 10.96 -5.52
CA SER A 14 -2.98 11.06 -4.51
C SER A 14 -3.61 11.40 -3.16
N ARG A 15 -3.19 10.68 -2.12
CA ARG A 15 -3.51 10.97 -0.71
C ARG A 15 -2.21 10.86 0.10
N GLU A 16 -2.27 11.23 1.38
CA GLU A 16 -1.14 11.03 2.29
C GLU A 16 -0.66 9.59 2.22
N HIS A 17 0.61 9.40 1.86
CA HIS A 17 1.29 8.10 1.80
C HIS A 17 0.74 7.09 0.80
N VAL A 18 -0.20 7.43 -0.10
CA VAL A 18 -0.75 6.49 -1.09
C VAL A 18 -1.04 7.16 -2.43
N LEU A 19 -0.58 6.52 -3.51
CA LEU A 19 -1.07 6.76 -4.87
C LEU A 19 -2.04 5.64 -5.23
N TRP A 20 -3.30 6.01 -5.46
CA TRP A 20 -4.37 5.10 -5.81
C TRP A 20 -4.70 5.25 -7.29
N CYS A 21 -4.87 4.16 -8.02
CA CYS A 21 -5.46 4.19 -9.36
C CYS A 21 -6.46 3.06 -9.59
N HIS A 22 -7.39 3.31 -10.51
CA HIS A 22 -8.37 2.37 -11.00
C HIS A 22 -8.26 2.32 -12.52
N GLY A 23 -8.26 1.11 -13.05
CA GLY A 23 -8.15 0.88 -14.47
C GLY A 23 -8.58 -0.53 -14.83
N ARG A 24 -8.25 -0.90 -16.06
CA ARG A 24 -8.66 -2.16 -16.66
C ARG A 24 -7.56 -2.70 -17.57
N PHE A 25 -7.35 -4.00 -17.53
CA PHE A 25 -6.49 -4.70 -18.49
C PHE A 25 -7.23 -4.89 -19.81
N LEU A 26 -6.64 -4.43 -20.92
CA LEU A 26 -7.32 -4.45 -22.22
C LEU A 26 -7.55 -5.86 -22.78
N LYS A 27 -6.66 -6.81 -22.47
CA LYS A 27 -6.72 -8.19 -22.99
C LYS A 27 -7.75 -9.06 -22.28
N SER A 28 -7.93 -8.89 -20.97
CA SER A 28 -8.84 -9.71 -20.17
C SER A 28 -10.15 -9.00 -19.82
N ASP A 29 -10.24 -7.69 -20.08
CA ASP A 29 -11.37 -6.85 -19.67
C ASP A 29 -11.56 -6.77 -18.14
N GLU A 30 -10.54 -7.15 -17.37
CA GLU A 30 -10.61 -7.16 -15.91
C GLU A 30 -10.24 -5.80 -15.32
N GLU A 31 -11.13 -5.28 -14.49
CA GLU A 31 -10.89 -4.10 -13.68
C GLU A 31 -9.95 -4.42 -12.51
N PHE A 32 -9.13 -3.42 -12.16
CA PHE A 32 -8.24 -3.49 -11.00
C PHE A 32 -8.14 -2.15 -10.30
N PHE A 33 -7.85 -2.23 -9.01
CA PHE A 33 -7.42 -1.12 -8.19
C PHE A 33 -5.98 -1.36 -7.74
N LEU A 34 -5.14 -0.33 -7.86
CA LEU A 34 -3.76 -0.37 -7.37
C LEU A 34 -3.56 0.73 -6.33
N ALA A 35 -3.05 0.36 -5.17
CA ALA A 35 -2.58 1.27 -4.14
C ALA A 35 -1.07 1.15 -4.00
N ASN A 36 -0.33 2.15 -4.48
CA ASN A 36 1.11 2.26 -4.24
C ASN A 36 1.36 3.07 -2.96
N VAL A 37 1.86 2.42 -1.93
CA VAL A 37 2.01 2.89 -0.55
C VAL A 37 3.43 3.39 -0.29
N TYR A 38 3.53 4.46 0.50
CA TYR A 38 4.75 5.10 0.98
C TYR A 38 4.65 5.30 2.49
N ALA A 39 4.70 4.20 3.24
CA ALA A 39 4.37 4.18 4.65
C ALA A 39 5.39 4.97 5.50
N PRO A 40 4.93 5.82 6.42
CA PRO A 40 5.81 6.53 7.34
C PRO A 40 6.48 5.55 8.32
N CYS A 41 7.64 5.96 8.84
CA CYS A 41 8.39 5.17 9.84
C CYS A 41 7.77 5.27 11.24
N GLU A 42 6.95 6.29 11.48
CA GLU A 42 6.36 6.61 12.77
C GLU A 42 5.07 5.83 12.97
N GLN A 43 5.08 4.89 13.94
CA GLN A 43 3.98 3.95 14.18
C GLN A 43 2.59 4.60 14.25
N GLY A 44 2.46 5.76 14.90
CA GLY A 44 1.17 6.45 15.02
C GLY A 44 0.59 6.87 13.67
N VAL A 45 1.45 7.34 12.75
CA VAL A 45 1.03 7.74 11.40
C VAL A 45 0.79 6.50 10.53
N THR A 46 1.59 5.45 10.72
CA THR A 46 1.43 4.17 10.01
C THR A 46 0.07 3.53 10.30
N GLN A 47 -0.42 3.55 11.55
CA GLN A 47 -1.74 2.99 11.88
C GLN A 47 -2.88 3.74 11.18
N THR A 48 -2.86 5.08 11.21
CA THR A 48 -3.89 5.91 10.54
C THR A 48 -3.93 5.64 9.03
N LEU A 49 -2.78 5.46 8.40
CA LEU A 49 -2.68 5.05 7.00
C LEU A 49 -3.40 3.70 6.76
N TRP A 50 -3.09 2.68 7.56
CA TRP A 50 -3.68 1.35 7.37
C TRP A 50 -5.18 1.33 7.67
N ASP A 51 -5.66 2.06 8.67
CA ASP A 51 -7.10 2.18 8.98
C ASP A 51 -7.85 2.84 7.82
N SER A 52 -7.30 3.93 7.27
CA SER A 52 -7.90 4.62 6.11
C SER A 52 -7.92 3.73 4.87
N LEU A 53 -6.82 3.01 4.60
CA LEU A 53 -6.71 2.11 3.46
C LEU A 53 -7.67 0.92 3.58
N SER A 54 -7.74 0.31 4.77
CA SER A 54 -8.65 -0.80 5.08
C SER A 54 -10.10 -0.40 4.86
N GLY A 55 -10.51 0.76 5.39
CA GLY A 55 -11.86 1.28 5.17
C GLY A 55 -12.18 1.48 3.68
N ARG A 56 -11.23 1.99 2.89
CA ARG A 56 -11.41 2.14 1.45
C ARG A 56 -11.53 0.81 0.71
N ILE A 57 -10.73 -0.20 1.08
CA ILE A 57 -10.78 -1.54 0.48
C ILE A 57 -12.11 -2.22 0.80
N GLN A 58 -12.62 -2.09 2.04
CA GLN A 58 -13.92 -2.64 2.43
C GLN A 58 -15.06 -2.05 1.58
N LEU A 59 -15.01 -0.76 1.25
CA LEU A 59 -15.98 -0.12 0.37
C LEU A 59 -15.97 -0.66 -1.07
N LEU A 60 -14.88 -1.28 -1.49
CA LEU A 60 -14.77 -1.92 -2.81
C LEU A 60 -15.32 -3.35 -2.83
N ASN A 61 -15.80 -3.89 -1.71
CA ASN A 61 -16.67 -5.07 -1.66
C ASN A 61 -16.25 -6.28 -2.53
N GLY A 62 -14.98 -6.67 -2.46
CA GLY A 62 -14.44 -7.86 -3.15
C GLY A 62 -13.84 -7.61 -4.53
N GLU A 63 -13.74 -6.35 -4.96
CA GLU A 63 -12.98 -6.01 -6.17
C GLU A 63 -11.51 -6.41 -6.09
N ARG A 64 -10.86 -6.54 -7.26
CA ARG A 64 -9.45 -6.88 -7.37
C ARG A 64 -8.59 -5.68 -6.95
N VAL A 65 -8.12 -5.69 -5.71
CA VAL A 65 -7.21 -4.67 -5.17
C VAL A 65 -5.80 -5.24 -5.01
N CYS A 66 -4.81 -4.54 -5.56
CA CYS A 66 -3.40 -4.77 -5.26
C CYS A 66 -2.88 -3.61 -4.39
N VAL A 67 -2.31 -3.95 -3.24
CA VAL A 67 -1.58 -3.01 -2.38
C VAL A 67 -0.10 -3.33 -2.50
N CYS A 68 0.71 -2.37 -2.91
CA CYS A 68 2.14 -2.54 -3.12
C CYS A 68 2.90 -1.27 -2.73
N GLY A 69 4.23 -1.31 -2.71
CA GLY A 69 5.07 -0.15 -2.41
C GLY A 69 5.96 -0.37 -1.20
N ASP A 70 6.38 0.73 -0.57
CA ASP A 70 7.18 0.71 0.64
C ASP A 70 6.26 0.72 1.86
N PHE A 71 6.11 -0.43 2.49
CA PHE A 71 5.29 -0.57 3.71
C PHE A 71 6.03 -0.18 4.97
N ASN A 72 7.34 0.05 4.89
CA ASN A 72 8.20 0.37 6.04
C ASN A 72 7.99 -0.59 7.22
N ALA A 73 7.63 -1.84 6.91
CA ALA A 73 7.34 -2.88 7.87
C ALA A 73 8.60 -3.68 8.14
N VAL A 74 8.83 -3.99 9.42
CA VAL A 74 9.96 -4.81 9.86
C VAL A 74 9.44 -6.25 10.01
N ARG A 75 9.82 -7.11 9.06
CA ARG A 75 9.47 -8.53 9.02
C ARG A 75 10.33 -9.39 9.95
N SER A 76 11.49 -8.89 10.36
CA SER A 76 12.40 -9.54 11.31
C SER A 76 13.28 -8.52 12.02
N ILE A 77 13.73 -8.83 13.24
CA ILE A 77 14.63 -7.93 13.99
C ILE A 77 15.96 -7.77 13.26
N GLU A 78 16.41 -8.80 12.54
CA GLU A 78 17.67 -8.85 11.81
C GLU A 78 17.66 -7.94 10.58
N GLU A 79 16.53 -7.79 9.89
CA GLU A 79 16.41 -6.86 8.76
C GLU A 79 16.25 -5.39 9.19
N ARG A 80 15.96 -5.15 10.48
CA ARG A 80 15.74 -3.80 11.01
C ARG A 80 17.03 -2.98 10.93
N ARG A 81 17.07 -2.02 10.02
CA ARG A 81 18.08 -0.96 9.95
C ARG A 81 17.46 0.35 10.41
N SER A 82 17.86 0.84 11.59
CA SER A 82 17.38 2.13 12.12
C SER A 82 18.54 3.10 12.28
N SER A 83 18.30 4.37 11.96
CA SER A 83 19.22 5.49 12.26
C SER A 83 19.05 6.03 13.69
N ARG A 84 18.02 5.60 14.43
CA ARG A 84 17.74 6.10 15.79
C ARG A 84 18.50 5.26 16.83
N GLU A 85 19.37 5.91 17.60
CA GLU A 85 20.00 5.33 18.80
C GLU A 85 19.01 5.41 19.97
N GLY A 86 18.31 4.31 20.27
CA GLY A 86 17.36 4.27 21.38
C GLY A 86 16.82 2.86 21.67
N PRO A 87 16.06 2.67 22.77
CA PRO A 87 15.50 1.37 23.13
C PRO A 87 14.65 0.83 21.97
N ARG A 88 14.97 -0.40 21.55
CA ARG A 88 14.32 -1.03 20.40
C ARG A 88 12.99 -1.63 20.86
N SER A 89 11.88 -1.05 20.42
CA SER A 89 10.58 -1.68 20.59
C SER A 89 10.54 -3.03 19.87
N SER A 90 10.04 -4.06 20.54
CA SER A 90 9.93 -5.44 20.06
C SER A 90 8.67 -5.67 19.20
N ASP A 91 8.19 -4.63 18.52
CA ASP A 91 6.99 -4.69 17.68
C ASP A 91 7.29 -5.43 16.38
N HIS A 92 7.55 -6.72 16.52
CA HIS A 92 7.60 -7.69 15.45
C HIS A 92 6.19 -8.27 15.32
N ILE A 93 5.41 -7.76 14.38
CA ILE A 93 4.15 -8.41 14.01
C ILE A 93 4.50 -9.38 12.86
N PRO A 94 4.25 -10.69 13.01
CA PRO A 94 4.43 -11.64 11.93
C PRO A 94 3.63 -11.19 10.71
N PHE A 95 4.25 -11.23 9.53
CA PHE A 95 3.56 -10.97 8.28
C PHE A 95 2.77 -12.23 7.87
N ASN A 96 1.56 -12.40 8.42
CA ASN A 96 0.50 -13.30 7.94
C ASN A 96 -0.82 -13.01 8.66
#